data_AF-A0ABD5RS16-F1
#
_entry.id   AF-A0ABD5RS16-F1
#
_cell.length_a   1.000
_cell.length_b   1.000
_cell.length_c   1.000
_cell.angle_alpha   90.00
_cell.angle_beta   90.00
_cell.angle_gamma   90.00
#
_symmetry.space_group_name_H-M   'P 1'
#
loop_
_entity.id
_entity.type
_entity.pdbx_description
1 polymer ?
#
loop_
_entity_poly.entity_id
_entity_poly.type
_entity_poly.pdbx_seq_one_letter_code
_entity_poly.pdbx_strand_id
1 'polypeptide(L)'
;MSSDDTKHVQTELSEDEYERFREFAREHELSLKEAGHEALTEWVERQERADPNDRAFTVFDELEADSLPASAETDARDEDDLVDEWHGNEESMMLADDPSTHS
;
A
#
# COMPACT_ATOMS: atom_id res chain seq x y z
N MET A 1 28.79 -15.73 12.19
CA MET A 1 29.43 -15.00 11.08
C MET A 1 28.29 -14.39 10.28
N SER A 2 28.19 -13.07 10.24
CA SER A 2 27.17 -12.37 9.47
C SER A 2 27.66 -12.33 8.02
N SER A 3 26.99 -13.03 7.12
CA SER A 3 27.28 -12.95 5.69
C SER A 3 26.61 -11.67 5.18
N ASP A 4 27.37 -10.72 4.66
CA ASP A 4 26.81 -9.56 3.95
C ASP A 4 25.98 -10.04 2.76
N ASP A 5 24.66 -9.92 2.83
CA ASP A 5 23.71 -10.26 1.76
C ASP A 5 23.72 -9.18 0.67
N THR A 6 24.88 -8.92 0.07
CA THR A 6 25.02 -7.94 -1.01
C THR A 6 24.81 -8.62 -2.36
N LYS A 7 23.70 -8.29 -3.02
CA LYS A 7 23.44 -8.73 -4.40
C LYS A 7 24.25 -7.89 -5.39
N HIS A 8 24.93 -8.56 -6.32
CA HIS A 8 25.70 -7.92 -7.38
C HIS A 8 24.95 -8.08 -8.70
N VAL A 9 24.68 -6.96 -9.37
CA VAL A 9 24.03 -6.93 -10.68
C VAL A 9 25.00 -6.28 -11.66
N GLN A 10 25.20 -6.92 -12.81
CA GLN A 10 25.96 -6.34 -13.92
C GLN A 10 24.98 -5.63 -14.85
N THR A 11 25.27 -4.38 -15.18
CA THR A 11 24.51 -3.58 -16.14
C THR A 11 25.40 -3.27 -17.34
N GLU A 12 24.78 -3.24 -18.51
CA GLU A 12 25.43 -2.84 -19.76
C GLU A 12 24.96 -1.44 -20.13
N LEU A 13 25.91 -0.55 -20.41
CA LEU A 13 25.69 0.79 -20.94
C LEU A 13 26.44 0.90 -22.26
N SER A 14 25.89 1.64 -23.22
CA SER A 14 26.67 2.01 -24.40
C SER A 14 27.87 2.90 -24.00
N GLU A 15 28.87 3.00 -24.87
CA GLU A 15 30.06 3.81 -24.60
C GLU A 15 29.71 5.27 -24.29
N ASP A 16 28.79 5.86 -25.07
CA ASP A 16 28.31 7.23 -24.87
C ASP A 16 27.55 7.41 -23.54
N GLU A 17 26.76 6.42 -23.14
CA GLU A 17 26.03 6.44 -21.86
C GLU A 17 26.98 6.29 -20.67
N TYR A 18 27.98 5.41 -20.80
CA TYR A 18 28.99 5.20 -19.77
C TYR A 18 29.86 6.45 -19.57
N GLU A 19 30.31 7.10 -20.65
CA GLU A 19 31.12 8.31 -20.55
C GLU A 19 30.34 9.44 -19.88
N ARG A 20 29.07 9.63 -20.26
CA ARG A 20 28.19 10.64 -19.66
C ARG A 20 27.92 10.37 -18.18
N PHE A 21 27.69 9.11 -17.82
CA PHE A 21 27.50 8.70 -16.44
C PHE A 21 28.78 8.89 -15.60
N ARG A 22 29.94 8.63 -16.21
CA ARG A 22 31.24 8.84 -15.57
C ARG A 22 31.54 10.32 -15.36
N GLU A 23 31.18 11.18 -16.30
CA GLU A 23 31.30 12.63 -16.17
C GLU A 23 30.42 13.15 -15.02
N PHE A 24 29.16 12.71 -14.97
CA PHE A 24 28.24 13.01 -13.87
C PHE A 24 28.82 12.61 -12.51
N ALA A 25 29.29 11.35 -12.37
CA ALA A 25 29.88 10.89 -11.11
C ALA A 25 31.11 11.74 -10.71
N ARG A 26 31.93 12.16 -11.69
CA ARG A 26 33.09 13.00 -11.44
C ARG A 26 32.71 14.42 -10.98
N GLU A 27 31.71 15.02 -11.61
CA GLU A 27 31.21 16.37 -11.24
C GLU A 27 30.66 16.39 -9.81
N HIS A 28 30.05 15.28 -9.40
CA HIS A 28 29.48 15.12 -8.06
C HIS A 28 30.46 14.54 -7.02
N GLU A 29 31.73 14.34 -7.38
CA GLU A 29 32.77 13.74 -6.52
C GLU A 29 32.41 12.33 -5.99
N LEU A 30 31.60 11.59 -6.73
CA LEU A 30 31.12 10.24 -6.40
C LEU A 30 31.92 9.17 -7.14
N SER A 31 32.03 7.98 -6.53
CA SER A 31 32.38 6.78 -7.31
C SER A 31 31.23 6.36 -8.21
N LEU A 32 31.53 5.64 -9.29
CA LEU A 32 30.51 5.08 -10.20
C LEU A 32 29.49 4.20 -9.47
N LYS A 33 29.93 3.49 -8.42
CA LYS A 33 29.06 2.63 -7.60
C LYS A 33 28.11 3.49 -6.75
N GLU A 34 28.60 4.56 -6.15
CA GLU A 34 27.79 5.47 -5.32
C GLU A 34 26.79 6.24 -6.18
N ALA A 35 27.24 6.81 -7.30
CA ALA A 35 26.36 7.48 -8.26
C ALA A 35 25.27 6.53 -8.79
N GLY A 36 25.62 5.26 -9.03
CA GLY A 36 24.66 4.26 -9.50
C GLY A 36 23.66 3.86 -8.42
N HIS A 37 24.12 3.77 -7.18
CA HIS A 37 23.26 3.48 -6.04
C HIS A 37 22.26 4.62 -5.79
N GLU A 38 22.73 5.88 -5.80
CA GLU A 38 21.89 7.06 -5.63
C GLU A 38 20.85 7.19 -6.75
N ALA A 39 21.28 7.04 -8.01
CA ALA A 39 20.37 7.08 -9.16
C ALA A 39 19.29 6.00 -9.07
N LEU A 40 19.64 4.78 -8.65
CA LEU A 40 18.67 3.69 -8.50
C LEU A 40 17.70 3.97 -7.35
N THR A 41 18.18 4.45 -6.20
CA THR A 41 17.33 4.82 -5.06
C THR A 41 16.34 5.92 -5.46
N GLU A 42 16.82 6.99 -6.09
CA GLU A 42 15.96 8.10 -6.53
C GLU A 42 14.95 7.67 -7.60
N TRP A 43 15.33 6.74 -8.49
CA TRP A 43 14.40 6.14 -9.43
C TRP A 43 13.32 5.33 -8.72
N VAL A 44 13.68 4.46 -7.76
CA VAL A 44 12.73 3.66 -6.98
C VAL A 44 11.77 4.56 -6.20
N GLU A 45 12.28 5.56 -5.47
CA GLU A 45 11.44 6.51 -4.72
C GLU A 45 10.47 7.27 -5.63
N ARG A 46 10.90 7.60 -6.85
CA ARG A 46 10.04 8.23 -7.86
C ARG A 46 8.97 7.26 -8.37
N GLN A 47 9.28 5.97 -8.53
CA GLN A 47 8.29 4.96 -8.93
C GLN A 47 7.31 4.62 -7.81
N GLU A 48 7.76 4.62 -6.55
CA GLU A 48 6.91 4.33 -5.38
C GLU A 48 5.99 5.50 -5.02
N ARG A 49 6.28 6.71 -5.50
CA ARG A 49 5.38 7.84 -5.34
C ARG A 49 4.08 7.52 -6.06
N ALA A 50 3.03 7.29 -5.28
CA ALA A 50 1.69 7.02 -5.78
C ALA A 50 1.32 8.06 -6.84
N ASP A 51 0.82 7.60 -7.99
CA ASP A 51 0.31 8.50 -9.01
C ASP A 51 -0.88 9.25 -8.38
N PRO A 52 -0.82 10.59 -8.25
CA PRO A 52 -1.90 11.36 -7.66
C PRO A 52 -3.21 11.26 -8.47
N ASN A 53 -3.16 10.74 -9.70
CA ASN A 53 -4.32 10.48 -10.54
C ASN A 53 -4.59 8.98 -10.71
N ASP A 54 -4.01 8.13 -9.85
CA ASP A 54 -4.28 6.70 -9.88
C ASP A 54 -5.77 6.46 -9.63
N ARG A 55 -6.45 5.87 -10.62
CA ARG A 55 -7.88 5.56 -10.54
C ARG A 55 -8.25 4.66 -9.37
N ALA A 56 -7.33 3.84 -8.85
CA ALA A 56 -7.61 3.05 -7.66
C ALA A 56 -7.84 3.94 -6.42
N PHE A 57 -7.31 5.17 -6.42
CA PHE A 57 -7.36 6.10 -5.30
C PHE A 57 -8.20 7.37 -5.57
N THR A 58 -8.44 7.76 -6.84
CA THR A 58 -9.30 8.91 -7.19
C THR A 58 -10.79 8.61 -7.23
N VAL A 59 -11.21 7.34 -7.17
CA VAL A 59 -12.64 6.96 -7.24
C VAL A 59 -13.46 7.61 -6.13
N PHE A 60 -12.91 7.80 -4.93
CA PHE A 60 -13.62 8.49 -3.85
C PHE A 60 -13.77 9.99 -4.11
N ASP A 61 -12.74 10.65 -4.64
CA ASP A 61 -12.81 12.06 -5.04
C ASP A 61 -13.79 12.26 -6.21
N GLU A 62 -13.83 11.32 -7.15
CA GLU A 62 -14.79 11.32 -8.25
C GLU A 62 -16.22 11.12 -7.73
N LEU A 63 -16.46 10.19 -6.81
CA LEU A 63 -17.78 9.96 -6.20
C LEU A 63 -18.21 11.11 -5.27
N GLU A 64 -17.27 11.78 -4.61
CA GLU A 64 -17.55 12.99 -3.80
C GLU A 64 -17.85 14.19 -4.71
N ALA A 65 -17.14 14.33 -5.84
CA ALA A 65 -17.43 15.35 -6.85
C ALA A 65 -18.77 15.08 -7.57
N ASP A 66 -19.12 13.81 -7.80
CA ASP A 66 -20.43 13.35 -8.29
C ASP A 66 -21.47 13.22 -7.16
N SER A 67 -21.22 13.81 -5.98
CA SER A 67 -22.09 13.69 -4.81
C SER A 67 -23.56 13.90 -5.18
N LEU A 68 -24.32 12.82 -4.97
CA LEU A 68 -25.76 12.83 -5.05
C LEU A 68 -26.31 13.89 -4.08
N PRO A 69 -27.43 14.55 -4.39
CA PRO A 69 -28.00 15.60 -3.54
C PRO A 69 -28.13 15.10 -2.10
N ALA A 70 -28.04 15.99 -1.11
CA ALA A 70 -28.14 15.65 0.32
C ALA A 70 -29.44 14.89 0.72
N SER A 71 -30.37 14.76 -0.23
CA SER A 71 -31.61 13.97 -0.18
C SER A 71 -31.44 12.54 -0.69
N ALA A 72 -30.22 12.09 -1.00
CA ALA A 72 -29.96 10.74 -1.45
C ALA A 72 -30.28 9.78 -0.31
N GLU A 73 -31.41 9.09 -0.44
CA GLU A 73 -31.89 8.10 0.53
C GLU A 73 -30.87 6.95 0.59
N THR A 74 -30.11 6.90 1.68
CA THR A 74 -29.33 5.72 2.05
C THR A 74 -30.23 4.82 2.89
N ASP A 75 -30.16 3.50 2.70
CA ASP A 75 -30.79 2.50 3.60
C ASP A 75 -30.06 2.45 4.97
N ALA A 76 -29.44 3.56 5.38
CA ALA A 76 -28.80 3.68 6.67
C ALA A 76 -29.90 3.73 7.72
N ARG A 77 -30.14 2.59 8.37
CA ARG A 77 -31.04 2.52 9.52
C ARG A 77 -30.48 3.36 10.66
N ASP A 78 -31.31 4.23 11.22
CA ASP A 78 -30.97 4.99 12.41
C ASP A 78 -30.82 4.06 13.62
N GLU A 79 -30.00 4.45 14.60
CA GLU A 79 -29.75 3.66 15.82
C GLU A 79 -31.04 3.35 16.60
N ASP A 80 -32.05 4.20 16.46
CA ASP A 80 -33.38 4.03 17.06
C ASP A 80 -34.18 2.88 16.39
N ASP A 81 -33.88 2.54 15.14
CA ASP A 81 -34.53 1.46 14.36
C ASP A 81 -34.05 0.06 14.80
N LEU A 82 -32.92 -0.01 15.52
CA LEU A 82 -32.35 -1.26 16.05
C LEU A 82 -33.05 -1.75 17.32
N VAL A 83 -33.82 -0.89 17.99
CA VAL A 83 -34.39 -1.17 19.32
C VAL A 83 -35.71 -1.95 19.20
N ASP A 84 -36.48 -1.72 18.13
CA ASP A 84 -37.81 -2.33 17.95
C ASP A 84 -37.77 -3.79 17.44
N GLU A 85 -36.69 -4.22 16.77
CA GLU A 85 -36.54 -5.62 16.29
C GLU A 85 -35.84 -6.55 17.31
N TRP A 86 -35.29 -6.02 18.41
CA TRP A 86 -34.76 -6.85 19.48
C TRP A 86 -35.90 -7.42 20.35
N HIS A 87 -36.66 -8.34 19.78
CA HIS A 87 -37.40 -9.32 20.56
C HIS A 87 -36.35 -10.22 21.23
N GLY A 88 -35.94 -9.85 22.44
CA GLY A 88 -35.08 -10.63 23.30
C GLY A 88 -35.68 -12.01 23.52
N ASN A 89 -35.45 -12.93 22.59
CA ASN A 89 -35.64 -14.34 22.81
C ASN A 89 -34.48 -14.73 23.72
N GLU A 90 -34.79 -14.92 25.00
CA GLU A 90 -33.95 -15.59 25.97
C GLU A 90 -33.74 -17.06 25.56
N GLU A 91 -33.10 -17.28 24.40
CA GLU A 91 -32.58 -18.59 24.06
C GLU A 91 -31.46 -18.89 25.05
N SER A 92 -31.79 -19.74 26.02
CA SER A 92 -30.81 -20.37 26.90
C SER A 92 -29.77 -21.05 26.03
N MET A 93 -28.61 -20.40 25.87
CA MET A 93 -27.44 -20.98 25.23
C MET A 93 -26.94 -22.11 26.14
N MET A 94 -27.35 -23.36 25.85
CA MET A 94 -26.76 -24.52 26.49
C MET A 94 -25.30 -24.59 26.04
N LEU A 95 -24.38 -24.30 26.97
CA LEU A 95 -22.95 -24.49 26.77
C LEU A 95 -22.74 -25.97 26.47
N ALA A 96 -22.28 -26.30 25.25
CA ALA A 96 -21.98 -27.67 24.87
C ALA A 96 -20.93 -28.25 25.83
N ASP A 97 -21.19 -29.47 26.29
CA ASP A 97 -20.34 -30.22 27.21
C ASP A 97 -18.90 -30.31 26.65
N ASP A 98 -17.93 -30.10 27.54
CA ASP A 98 -16.50 -30.07 27.24
C ASP A 98 -16.04 -31.44 26.70
N PRO A 99 -15.41 -31.54 25.51
CA PRO A 99 -15.01 -32.82 24.94
C PRO A 99 -13.84 -33.51 25.68
N SER A 100 -13.40 -33.02 26.84
CA SER A 100 -12.27 -33.61 27.59
C SER A 100 -12.67 -34.77 28.51
N THR A 101 -13.95 -35.16 28.60
CA THR A 101 -14.40 -36.33 29.36
C THR A 101 -14.71 -37.54 28.46
N HIS A 102 -13.70 -38.02 27.74
CA HIS A 102 -13.60 -39.43 27.35
C HIS A 102 -12.12 -39.81 27.37
N SER A 103 -11.69 -40.42 28.48
CA SER A 103 -10.49 -41.27 28.58
C SER A 103 -10.87 -42.73 28.48
#